data_AF-A0A1R1YRA0-F1
#
_entry.id   AF-A0A1R1YRA0-F1
#
_cell.length_a   1.000
_cell.length_b   1.000
_cell.length_c   1.000
_cell.angle_alpha   90.00
_cell.angle_beta   90.00
_cell.angle_gamma   90.00
#
_symmetry.space_group_name_H-M   'P 1'
#
loop_
_entity.id
_entity.type
_entity.pdbx_description
1 polymer ?
#
loop_
_entity_poly.entity_id
_entity_poly.type
_entity_poly.pdbx_seq_one_letter_code
_entity_poly.pdbx_strand_id
1 'polypeptide(L)' 'MEPCSHRLSGKESCADKIIRAGVKKVYIGVKEPSTFSECRGCQILLDAGIDVTVLQMLQERCLEPNRELLNRNFLSMNK' A
#
# COMPACT_ATOMS: atom_id res chain seq x y z
N MET A 1 5.21 1.87 -1.72
CA MET A 1 3.85 1.95 -1.18
C MET A 1 3.18 0.60 -1.37
N GLU A 2 2.28 0.21 -0.48
CA GLU A 2 1.56 -1.07 -0.55
C GLU A 2 0.69 -1.13 -1.82
N PRO A 3 0.71 -2.24 -2.57
CA PRO A 3 -0.17 -2.40 -3.73
C PRO A 3 -1.64 -2.28 -3.31
N CYS A 4 -2.47 -1.59 -4.09
CA CYS A 4 -3.89 -1.51 -3.74
C CYS A 4 -4.56 -2.89 -3.75
N SER A 5 -5.45 -3.10 -2.78
CA SER A 5 -6.28 -4.31 -2.62
C SER A 5 -7.62 -4.22 -3.35
N HIS A 6 -8.06 -3.01 -3.66
CA HIS A 6 -9.32 -2.75 -4.37
C HIS A 6 -9.18 -1.47 -5.22
N ARG A 7 -10.01 -1.33 -6.26
CA ARG A 7 -10.08 -0.12 -7.06
C ARG A 7 -11.55 0.26 -7.29
N LEU A 8 -11.90 1.50 -6.97
CA LEU A 8 -13.24 2.06 -7.21
C LEU A 8 -13.65 1.99 -8.69
N SER A 9 -12.68 1.99 -9.61
CA SER A 9 -12.93 1.83 -11.05
C SER A 9 -13.44 0.44 -11.47
N GLY A 10 -13.49 -0.55 -10.56
CA GLY A 10 -13.84 -1.94 -10.87
C GLY A 10 -12.75 -2.73 -11.61
N LYS A 11 -11.68 -2.07 -12.07
CA LYS A 11 -10.51 -2.73 -12.66
C LYS A 11 -9.78 -3.58 -11.61
N GLU A 12 -9.15 -4.66 -12.07
CA GLU A 12 -8.25 -5.52 -11.30
C GLU A 12 -7.27 -4.73 -10.42
N SER A 13 -7.14 -5.15 -9.17
CA SER A 13 -6.27 -4.50 -8.18
C SER A 13 -4.79 -4.67 -8.52
N CYS A 14 -3.94 -3.84 -7.91
CA CYS A 14 -2.50 -3.99 -8.10
C CYS A 14 -1.99 -5.30 -7.47
N ALA A 15 -2.56 -5.73 -6.33
CA ALA A 15 -2.23 -7.01 -5.72
C ALA A 15 -2.59 -8.19 -6.64
N ASP A 16 -3.79 -8.20 -7.23
CA ASP A 16 -4.21 -9.25 -8.16
C ASP A 16 -3.35 -9.30 -9.42
N LYS A 17 -2.97 -8.13 -9.96
CA LYS A 17 -2.05 -8.04 -11.11
C LYS A 17 -0.70 -8.68 -10.82
N ILE A 18 -0.17 -8.45 -9.62
CA ILE A 18 1.11 -9.03 -9.18
C ILE A 18 0.99 -10.55 -9.07
N ILE A 19 -0.11 -11.06 -8.49
CA ILE A 19 -0.40 -12.49 -8.40
C ILE A 19 -0.48 -13.11 -9.79
N ARG A 20 -1.27 -12.51 -10.69
CA ARG A 20 -1.45 -12.97 -12.07
C ARG A 20 -0.15 -12.98 -12.87
N ALA A 21 0.75 -12.05 -12.60
CA ALA A 21 2.07 -12.00 -13.22
C ALA A 21 3.04 -13.10 -12.70
N GLY A 22 2.67 -13.86 -11.67
CA GLY A 22 3.49 -14.94 -11.12
C GLY A 22 4.70 -14.47 -10.32
N VAL A 23 4.68 -13.22 -9.85
CA VAL A 23 5.75 -12.63 -9.00
C VAL A 23 5.90 -13.46 -7.72
N LYS A 24 7.15 -13.71 -7.30
CA LYS A 24 7.46 -14.52 -6.11
C LYS A 24 7.88 -13.71 -4.89
N LYS A 25 8.44 -12.51 -5.11
CA LYS A 25 8.89 -11.60 -4.06
C LYS A 25 8.50 -10.17 -4.38
N VAL A 26 8.03 -9.44 -3.37
CA VAL A 26 7.66 -8.03 -3.47
C VAL A 26 8.31 -7.26 -2.33
N TYR A 27 9.04 -6.22 -2.68
CA TYR A 27 9.61 -5.28 -1.72
C TYR A 27 8.81 -3.98 -1.76
N ILE A 28 8.34 -3.52 -0.60
CA ILE A 28 7.66 -2.23 -0.48
C ILE A 28 8.42 -1.32 0.46
N GLY A 29 8.49 -0.03 0.14
CA GLY A 29 9.10 0.94 1.06
C GLY A 29 8.24 1.26 2.28
N VAL A 30 6.91 1.28 2.12
CA VAL A 30 5.92 1.64 3.16
C VAL A 30 4.65 0.84 2.95
N LYS A 31 3.96 0.49 4.05
CA LYS A 31 2.54 0.08 4.01
C LYS A 31 1.67 1.29 3.68
N GLU A 32 0.47 1.06 3.15
CA GLU A 32 -0.48 2.14 2.91
C GLU A 32 -0.84 2.81 4.25
N PRO A 33 -0.66 4.12 4.40
CA PRO A 33 -1.14 4.82 5.58
C PRO A 33 -2.67 4.76 5.67
N SER A 34 -3.23 4.57 6.86
CA SER A 34 -4.70 4.59 7.08
C SER A 34 -5.33 5.94 6.75
N THR A 35 -4.55 7.03 6.75
CA THR A 35 -4.98 8.35 6.24
C THR A 35 -5.39 8.31 4.77
N PHE A 36 -4.92 7.32 3.99
CA PHE A 36 -5.20 7.21 2.56
C PHE A 36 -6.24 6.12 2.28
N SER A 37 -6.05 4.92 2.86
CA SER A 37 -6.97 3.80 2.69
C SER A 37 -6.67 2.66 3.67
N GLU A 38 -7.71 1.92 4.08
CA GLU A 38 -7.60 0.64 4.78
C GLU A 38 -7.22 -0.48 3.80
N CYS A 39 -6.00 -0.42 3.29
CA CYS A 39 -5.51 -1.35 2.28
C CYS A 39 -5.13 -2.71 2.88
N ARG A 40 -5.42 -3.80 2.14
CA ARG A 40 -5.03 -5.18 2.49
C ARG A 40 -4.13 -5.82 1.44
N GLY A 41 -3.42 -5.04 0.64
CA GLY A 41 -2.66 -5.53 -0.51
C GLY A 41 -1.53 -6.47 -0.10
N CYS A 42 -0.81 -6.15 0.98
CA CYS A 42 0.21 -7.03 1.53
C CYS A 42 -0.38 -8.38 1.95
N GLN A 43 -1.54 -8.38 2.61
CA GLN A 43 -2.17 -9.61 3.06
C GLN A 43 -2.58 -10.50 1.89
N ILE A 44 -3.20 -9.92 0.86
CA ILE A 44 -3.57 -10.63 -0.38
C ILE A 44 -2.35 -11.31 -1.01
N LEU A 45 -1.22 -10.61 -1.08
CA LEU A 45 0.02 -11.17 -1.64
C LEU A 45 0.58 -12.30 -0.77
N LEU A 46 0.62 -12.11 0.55
CA LEU A 46 1.09 -13.13 1.50
C LEU A 46 0.23 -14.39 1.43
N ASP A 47 -1.09 -14.24 1.38
CA ASP A 47 -2.05 -15.36 1.27
C ASP A 47 -1.90 -16.12 -0.06
N ALA A 48 -1.46 -15.44 -1.11
CA ALA A 48 -1.13 -16.05 -2.41
C ALA A 48 0.26 -16.72 -2.44
N GLY A 49 0.97 -16.77 -1.31
CA GLY A 49 2.31 -17.37 -1.19
C GLY A 49 3.44 -16.51 -1.74
N ILE A 50 3.24 -15.21 -1.88
CA ILE A 50 4.27 -14.25 -2.29
C ILE A 50 4.99 -13.73 -1.06
N ASP A 51 6.33 -13.73 -1.10
CA ASP A 51 7.17 -13.16 -0.05
C ASP A 51 7.13 -11.62 -0.11
N VAL A 52 6.59 -10.98 0.93
CA VAL A 52 6.45 -9.52 1.01
C VAL A 52 7.35 -8.97 2.11
N THR A 53 8.29 -8.11 1.74
CA THR A 53 9.20 -7.44 2.68
C THR A 53 9.00 -5.94 2.67
N VAL A 54 8.88 -5.35 3.87
CA VAL A 54 8.87 -3.89 4.05
C VAL A 54 10.29 -3.40 4.31
N LEU A 55 10.81 -2.56 3.42
CA LEU A 55 12.14 -1.95 3.55
C LEU A 55 12.07 -0.75 4.50
N GLN A 56 12.13 -1.01 5.81
CA GLN A 56 11.99 -0.01 6.87
C GLN A 56 12.92 1.20 6.66
N MET A 57 14.16 0.98 6.20
CA MET A 57 15.13 2.05 5.94
C MET A 57 14.72 3.04 4.84
N LEU A 58 13.71 2.71 4.02
CA LEU A 58 13.22 3.58 2.95
C LEU A 58 11.87 4.24 3.28
N GLN A 59 11.33 4.02 4.48
CA GLN A 59 9.97 4.47 4.81
C GLN A 59 9.81 5.99 4.67
N GLU A 60 10.68 6.76 5.31
CA GLU A 60 10.65 8.22 5.27
C GLU A 60 10.72 8.75 3.83
N ARG A 61 11.69 8.27 3.04
CA ARG A 61 11.84 8.66 1.64
C ARG A 61 10.64 8.28 0.77
N CYS A 62 9.95 7.19 1.10
CA CYS A 62 8.76 6.75 0.39
C CYS A 62 7.49 7.53 0.79
N LEU A 63 7.46 8.09 2.00
CA LEU A 63 6.37 8.93 2.50
C LEU A 63 6.52 10.40 2.10
N GLU A 64 7.75 10.88 1.92
CA GLU A 64 8.07 12.29 1.62
C GLU A 64 7.23 12.88 0.48
N PRO A 65 7.05 12.22 -0.68
CA PRO A 65 6.24 12.78 -1.76
C PRO A 65 4.77 13.04 -1.40
N ASN A 66 4.26 12.37 -0.37
CA ASN A 66 2.88 12.48 0.10
C ASN A 66 2.78 13.12 1.50
N ARG A 67 3.85 13.75 1.99
CA ARG A 67 3.96 14.29 3.36
C ARG A 67 2.77 15.16 3.78
N GLU A 68 2.31 16.04 2.90
CA GLU A 68 1.17 16.92 3.18
C GLU A 68 -0.16 16.18 3.35
N LEU A 69 -0.32 15.01 2.73
CA LEU A 69 -1.52 14.18 2.85
C LEU A 69 -1.53 13.38 4.15
N LEU A 70 -0.36 13.07 4.72
CA LEU A 70 -0.24 12.35 5.99
C LEU A 70 -0.73 13.21 7.17
N ASN A 71 -0.56 14.52 7.08
CA ASN A 71 -0.95 15.48 8.13
C ASN A 71 -2.43 15.89 8.08
N ARG A 72 -3.18 15.49 7.03
CA ARG A 72 -4.56 15.96 6.81
C ARG A 72 -5.61 15.44 7.80
N ASN A 73 -5.29 14.47 8.65
CA ASN A 73 -6.19 14.07 9.74
C ASN A 73 -6.42 15.18 10.79
N PHE A 74 -5.58 16.23 10.84
CA PHE A 74 -5.78 17.35 11.77
C PHE A 74 -6.96 18.27 11.40
N LEU A 75 -7.43 18.27 10.14
CA LEU A 75 -8.48 19.18 9.65
C LEU A 75 -9.87 18.56 9.59
N SER A 76 -10.00 17.23 9.71
CA SER A 76 -11.31 16.56 9.71
C SER A 76 -11.84 16.24 11.12
N MET A 77 -11.05 16.44 12.17
CA MET A 77 -11.45 16.29 13.58
C MET A 77 -11.81 17.62 14.27
N ASN A 78 -11.70 18.76 13.58
CA ASN A 78 -12.02 20.10 14.08
C ASN A 78 -13.13 20.78 13.27
N LYS A 79 -14.09 20.01 12.76
CA LYS A 79 -15.36 20.51 12.23
C LYS A 79 -16.52 19.94 13.02
#